data_AF-A0A7G1IU81-F1
#
_entry.id   AF-A0A7G1IU81-F1
#
_cell.length_a   1.000
_cell.length_b   1.000
_cell.length_c   1.000
_cell.angle_alpha   90.00
_cell.angle_beta   90.00
_cell.angle_gamma   90.00
#
_symmetry.space_group_name_H-M   'P 1'
#
loop_
_entity.id
_entity.type
_entity.pdbx_description
1 polymer ?
#
loop_
_entity_poly.entity_id
_entity_poly.type
_entity_poly.pdbx_seq_one_letter_code
_entity_poly.pdbx_strand_id
1 'polypeptide(L)'
;MLIGGGGERKTLRLVAEHADMWHSFTAADEFEAKAAVLNRHCADVGRDPAAIERSAAVTGGIADAEALVRLGVTLLTVGCDGPDYDLTAAEQLCRWRDGH
;
A
#
# COMPACT_ATOMS: atom_id res chain seq x y z
N MET A 1 -0.66 -5.72 -13.39
CA MET A 1 -1.16 -4.35 -13.48
C MET A 1 -1.31 -3.76 -12.09
N LEU A 2 -0.71 -2.57 -11.87
CA LEU A 2 -0.91 -1.78 -10.65
C LEU A 2 -2.08 -0.82 -10.86
N ILE A 3 -3.01 -0.77 -9.89
CA ILE A 3 -4.07 0.25 -9.84
C ILE A 3 -3.91 1.06 -8.55
N GLY A 4 -3.76 2.38 -8.70
CA GLY A 4 -3.72 3.31 -7.57
C GLY A 4 -5.08 3.92 -7.27
N GLY A 5 -5.38 4.12 -5.98
CA GLY A 5 -6.54 4.89 -5.51
C GLY A 5 -7.39 4.19 -4.44
N GLY A 6 -8.24 4.95 -3.75
CA GLY A 6 -9.03 4.48 -2.61
C GLY A 6 -10.56 4.57 -2.79
N GLY A 7 -11.03 4.79 -4.02
CA GLY A 7 -12.45 4.95 -4.31
C GLY A 7 -13.25 3.67 -4.07
N GLU A 8 -14.04 3.63 -2.99
CA GLU A 8 -14.69 2.41 -2.49
C GLU A 8 -15.67 1.76 -3.46
N ARG A 9 -16.36 2.54 -4.29
CA ARG A 9 -17.40 2.02 -5.19
C ARG A 9 -16.86 1.54 -6.54
N LYS A 10 -15.86 2.24 -7.09
CA LYS A 10 -15.36 2.00 -8.45
C LYS A 10 -13.94 1.50 -8.45
N THR A 11 -13.02 2.27 -7.86
CA THR A 11 -11.59 1.93 -7.86
C THR A 11 -11.32 0.59 -7.21
N LEU A 12 -11.78 0.37 -5.97
CA LEU A 12 -11.51 -0.88 -5.26
C LEU A 12 -12.23 -2.09 -5.89
N ARG A 13 -13.35 -1.88 -6.58
CA ARG A 13 -13.98 -2.92 -7.39
C ARG A 13 -13.11 -3.30 -8.59
N LEU A 14 -12.59 -2.31 -9.32
CA LEU A 14 -11.68 -2.54 -10.45
C LEU A 14 -10.35 -3.18 -9.99
N VAL A 15 -9.87 -2.82 -8.79
CA VAL A 15 -8.72 -3.48 -8.18
C VAL A 15 -9.02 -4.97 -7.98
N ALA A 16 -10.14 -5.31 -7.35
CA ALA A 16 -10.55 -6.70 -7.17
C ALA A 16 -10.67 -7.45 -8.49
N GLU A 17 -11.28 -6.84 -9.52
CA GLU A 17 -11.50 -7.47 -10.83
C GLU A 17 -10.21 -7.65 -11.65
N HIS A 18 -9.21 -6.75 -11.51
CA HIS A 18 -8.14 -6.63 -12.52
C HIS A 18 -6.73 -6.36 -12.03
N ALA A 19 -6.52 -5.89 -10.79
CA ALA A 19 -5.19 -5.50 -10.34
C ALA A 19 -4.36 -6.71 -9.91
N ASP A 20 -3.07 -6.72 -10.22
CA ASP A 20 -2.09 -7.60 -9.56
C ASP A 20 -1.51 -6.91 -8.32
N MET A 21 -1.57 -5.58 -8.28
CA MET A 21 -1.13 -4.76 -7.16
C MET A 21 -2.07 -3.56 -6.95
N TRP A 22 -2.39 -3.27 -5.69
CA TRP A 22 -3.11 -2.08 -5.27
C TRP A 22 -2.18 -1.12 -4.55
N HIS A 23 -2.11 0.13 -5.03
CA HIS A 23 -1.42 1.21 -4.31
C HIS A 23 -2.43 2.11 -3.59
N SER A 24 -2.37 2.11 -2.26
CA SER A 24 -3.17 2.99 -1.41
C SER A 24 -2.47 4.34 -1.20
N PHE A 25 -3.26 5.40 -1.24
CA PHE A 25 -2.83 6.76 -0.91
C PHE A 25 -3.34 7.21 0.47
N THR A 26 -3.96 6.32 1.23
CA THR A 26 -4.43 6.61 2.59
C THR A 26 -3.32 6.44 3.60
N ALA A 27 -3.39 7.18 4.71
CA ALA A 27 -2.55 6.92 5.86
C ALA A 27 -2.87 5.54 6.48
N ALA A 28 -1.99 5.06 7.37
CA ALA A 28 -2.10 3.74 7.97
C ALA A 28 -3.41 3.53 8.77
N ASP A 29 -3.94 4.57 9.39
CA ASP A 29 -5.21 4.56 10.13
C ASP A 29 -6.43 4.31 9.24
N GLU A 30 -6.43 4.84 8.02
CA GLU A 30 -7.48 4.62 7.03
C GLU A 30 -7.24 3.37 6.16
N PHE A 31 -6.00 2.86 6.12
CA PHE A 31 -5.62 1.74 5.27
C PHE A 31 -6.43 0.48 5.57
N GLU A 32 -6.64 0.17 6.85
CA GLU A 32 -7.41 -1.02 7.28
C GLU A 32 -8.85 -0.98 6.75
N ALA A 33 -9.51 0.18 6.84
CA ALA A 33 -10.86 0.36 6.34
C ALA A 33 -10.94 0.15 4.82
N LYS A 34 -9.99 0.71 4.05
CA LYS A 34 -9.92 0.50 2.60
C LYS A 34 -9.59 -0.95 2.23
N ALA A 35 -8.69 -1.58 2.97
CA ALA A 35 -8.35 -2.99 2.83
C ALA A 35 -9.57 -3.89 3.03
N ALA A 36 -10.41 -3.61 4.03
CA ALA A 36 -11.65 -4.34 4.26
C ALA A 36 -12.64 -4.18 3.11
N VAL A 37 -12.76 -2.98 2.53
CA VAL A 37 -13.61 -2.75 1.35
C VAL A 37 -13.09 -3.53 0.14
N LEU A 38 -11.78 -3.53 -0.10
CA LEU A 38 -11.18 -4.33 -1.17
C LEU A 38 -11.45 -5.82 -0.98
N ASN A 39 -11.26 -6.36 0.24
CA ASN A 39 -11.53 -7.76 0.53
C ASN A 39 -12.98 -8.15 0.24
N ARG A 40 -13.92 -7.23 0.51
CA ARG A 40 -15.33 -7.43 0.21
C ARG A 40 -15.59 -7.51 -1.30
N HIS A 41 -14.98 -6.61 -2.09
CA HIS A 41 -15.06 -6.69 -3.56
C HIS A 41 -14.41 -7.95 -4.11
N CYS A 42 -13.28 -8.40 -3.53
CA CYS A 42 -12.65 -9.67 -3.89
C CYS A 42 -13.61 -10.84 -3.65
N ALA A 43 -14.31 -10.86 -2.51
CA ALA A 43 -15.33 -11.87 -2.22
C ALA A 43 -16.49 -11.82 -3.23
N ASP A 44 -16.96 -10.63 -3.60
CA ASP A 44 -18.06 -10.44 -4.56
C ASP A 44 -17.71 -10.99 -5.96
N VAL A 45 -16.43 -10.98 -6.35
CA VAL A 45 -15.95 -11.48 -7.65
C VAL A 45 -15.27 -12.86 -7.58
N GLY A 46 -15.28 -13.50 -6.40
CA GLY A 46 -14.68 -14.83 -6.20
C GLY A 46 -13.15 -14.86 -6.30
N ARG A 47 -12.47 -13.76 -5.99
CA ARG A 47 -11.01 -13.65 -6.05
C ARG A 47 -10.39 -13.75 -4.66
N ASP A 48 -9.25 -14.42 -4.57
CA ASP A 48 -8.40 -14.39 -3.37
C ASP A 48 -7.76 -12.99 -3.21
N PRO A 49 -8.04 -12.25 -2.11
CA PRO A 49 -7.41 -10.96 -1.85
C PRO A 49 -5.90 -11.05 -1.67
N ALA A 50 -5.34 -12.22 -1.32
CA ALA A 50 -3.88 -12.42 -1.23
C ALA A 50 -3.20 -12.45 -2.60
N ALA A 51 -3.96 -12.62 -3.69
CA ALA A 51 -3.45 -12.53 -5.06
C ALA A 51 -3.27 -11.07 -5.55
N ILE A 52 -3.49 -10.08 -4.68
CA ILE A 52 -3.29 -8.65 -4.96
C ILE A 52 -2.23 -8.14 -4.01
N GLU A 53 -1.06 -7.79 -4.54
CA GLU A 53 0.00 -7.18 -3.76
C GLU A 53 -0.44 -5.81 -3.22
N ARG A 54 -0.06 -5.47 -1.98
CA ARG A 54 -0.44 -4.22 -1.33
C ARG A 54 0.74 -3.28 -1.25
N SER A 55 0.54 -2.07 -1.74
CA SER A 55 1.51 -0.98 -1.70
C SER A 55 0.93 0.26 -1.01
N ALA A 56 1.77 0.97 -0.26
CA ALA A 56 1.42 2.24 0.37
C ALA A 56 2.65 3.14 0.54
N ALA A 57 2.42 4.45 0.60
CA ALA A 57 3.47 5.43 0.87
C ALA A 57 3.75 5.55 2.38
N VAL A 58 5.02 5.55 2.74
CA VAL A 58 5.48 5.86 4.09
C VAL A 58 5.62 7.37 4.23
N THR A 59 4.90 7.95 5.19
CA THR A 59 4.92 9.39 5.48
C THR A 59 5.33 9.70 6.93
N GLY A 60 5.19 8.72 7.83
CA GLY A 60 5.54 8.85 9.26
C GLY A 60 6.84 8.17 9.68
N GLY A 61 7.74 7.86 8.75
CA GLY A 61 9.02 7.18 9.03
C GLY A 61 8.86 5.71 9.42
N ILE A 62 9.80 5.18 10.22
CA ILE A 62 9.86 3.73 10.53
C ILE A 62 8.61 3.23 11.28
N ALA A 63 8.06 4.01 12.21
CA ALA A 63 6.86 3.60 12.94
C ALA A 63 5.64 3.41 12.02
N ASP A 64 5.53 4.26 10.99
CA ASP A 64 4.51 4.16 9.94
C ASP A 64 4.77 2.96 9.02
N ALA A 65 6.03 2.75 8.61
CA ALA A 65 6.43 1.55 7.85
C ALA A 65 6.07 0.25 8.58
N GLU A 66 6.35 0.15 9.87
CA GLU A 66 5.96 -0.99 10.71
C GLU A 66 4.44 -1.16 10.79
N ALA A 67 3.70 -0.06 10.91
CA ALA A 67 2.23 -0.11 10.94
C ALA A 67 1.67 -0.64 9.62
N LEU A 68 2.17 -0.15 8.49
CA LEU A 68 1.77 -0.60 7.15
C LEU A 68 2.11 -2.09 6.93
N VAL A 69 3.30 -2.54 7.34
CA VAL A 69 3.68 -3.96 7.24
C VAL A 69 2.77 -4.85 8.08
N ARG A 70 2.40 -4.45 9.30
CA ARG A 70 1.42 -5.19 10.12
C ARG A 70 0.04 -5.30 9.46
N LEU A 71 -0.32 -4.35 8.60
CA LEU A 71 -1.54 -4.36 7.80
C LEU A 71 -1.43 -5.16 6.49
N GLY A 72 -0.29 -5.83 6.27
CA GLY A 72 -0.04 -6.66 5.11
C GLY A 72 0.43 -5.90 3.87
N VAL A 73 0.92 -4.66 4.02
CA VAL A 73 1.63 -3.95 2.94
C VAL A 73 3.00 -4.58 2.73
N THR A 74 3.29 -4.99 1.49
CA THR A 74 4.56 -5.63 1.13
C THR A 74 5.45 -4.72 0.29
N LEU A 75 4.87 -3.72 -0.40
CA LEU A 75 5.62 -2.72 -1.16
C LEU A 75 5.45 -1.32 -0.54
N LEU A 76 6.47 -0.89 0.20
CA LEU A 76 6.54 0.46 0.75
C LEU A 76 7.14 1.42 -0.27
N THR A 77 6.53 2.59 -0.45
CA THR A 77 7.09 3.67 -1.28
C THR A 77 7.46 4.87 -0.43
N VAL A 78 8.46 5.63 -0.86
CA VAL A 78 8.85 6.89 -0.24
C VAL A 78 9.01 7.94 -1.32
N GLY A 79 8.50 9.15 -1.07
CA GLY A 79 8.63 10.27 -2.00
C GLY A 79 10.06 10.81 -2.00
N CYS A 80 10.51 11.26 -3.17
CA CYS A 80 11.78 11.98 -3.32
C CYS A 80 11.58 13.01 -4.43
N ASP A 81 11.60 14.29 -4.05
CA ASP A 81 11.39 15.41 -4.96
C ASP A 81 12.72 16.11 -5.26
N GLY A 82 12.88 16.55 -6.51
CA GLY A 82 14.07 17.30 -6.96
C GLY A 82 14.07 18.76 -6.50
N PRO A 83 15.15 19.51 -6.79
CA PRO A 83 16.28 19.13 -7.64
C PRO A 83 17.40 18.35 -6.94
N ASP A 84 17.47 18.39 -5.60
CA ASP A 84 18.60 17.83 -4.85
C ASP A 84 18.43 16.35 -4.48
N TYR A 85 17.22 15.80 -4.65
CA TYR A 85 16.87 14.39 -4.45
C TYR A 85 17.43 13.79 -3.15
N ASP A 86 16.92 14.25 -2.00
CA ASP A 86 17.28 13.66 -0.70
C ASP A 86 16.73 12.22 -0.58
N LEU A 87 17.64 11.25 -0.47
CA LEU A 87 17.33 9.82 -0.35
C LEU A 87 17.40 9.32 1.10
N THR A 88 17.58 10.20 2.09
CA THR A 88 17.75 9.82 3.51
C THR A 88 16.62 8.91 3.99
N ALA A 89 15.38 9.21 3.64
CA ALA A 89 14.23 8.39 4.04
C ALA A 89 14.26 6.99 3.40
N ALA A 90 14.69 6.89 2.13
CA ALA A 90 14.86 5.61 1.46
C ALA A 90 15.99 4.78 2.10
N GLU A 91 17.12 5.41 2.43
CA GLU A 91 18.23 4.74 3.13
C GLU A 91 17.79 4.20 4.50
N GLN A 92 17.04 4.99 5.27
CA GLN A 92 16.52 4.60 6.58
C GLN A 92 15.59 3.38 6.45
N LEU A 93 14.68 3.38 5.48
CA LEU A 93 13.78 2.26 5.23
C LEU A 93 14.53 0.98 4.82
N CYS A 94 15.55 1.10 3.95
CA CYS A 94 16.40 -0.04 3.57
C CYS A 94 17.14 -0.62 4.79
N ARG A 95 17.77 0.24 5.61
CA ARG A 95 18.48 -0.21 6.83
C ARG A 95 17.54 -0.89 7.82
N TRP A 96 16.34 -0.34 8.00
CA TRP A 96 15.32 -0.94 8.86
C TRP A 96 14.87 -2.31 8.35
N ARG A 97 14.55 -2.43 7.04
CA ARG A 97 14.17 -3.69 6.41
C ARG A 97 15.24 -4.76 6.55
N ASP A 98 16.51 -4.40 6.31
CA ASP A 98 17.62 -5.37 6.31
C ASP A 98 18.07 -5.77 7.72
N GLY A 99 17.60 -5.05 8.75
CA GLY A 99 17.86 -5.34 10.17
C GLY A 99 16.80 -6.19 10.85
N HIS A 100 15.71 -6.55 10.16
CA HIS A 100 14.61 -7.39 10.62
C HIS A 100 14.53 -8.70 9.82
#